data_AF-A0A1B9DJA8-F1
#
_entry.id   AF-A0A1B9DJA8-F1
#
_cell.length_a   1.000
_cell.length_b   1.000
_cell.length_c   1.000
_cell.angle_alpha   90.00
_cell.angle_beta   90.00
_cell.angle_gamma   90.00
#
_symmetry.space_group_name_H-M   'P 1'
#
loop_
_entity.id
_entity.type
_entity.pdbx_description
1 polymer ?
#
loop_
_entity_poly.entity_id
_entity_poly.type
_entity_poly.pdbx_seq_one_letter_code
_entity_poly.pdbx_strand_id
1 'polypeptide(L)'
;MTKITTLFLIFFISFCTFGQSIDERFTQKKMKQDFEIFKQISKQTNSGLYKYRTKQQIDSIYNWGNLQIEKLITYRDFYNLICTISNFEGSVHNNVSLPKI
;
A
#
# COMPACT_ATOMS: atom_id res chain seq x y z
N MET A 1 8.62 47.85 1.88
CA MET A 1 7.55 46.98 1.32
C MET A 1 8.09 45.70 0.70
N THR A 2 9.15 45.76 -0.13
CA THR A 2 9.78 44.59 -0.77
C THR A 2 10.20 43.45 0.17
N LYS A 3 10.83 43.73 1.32
CA LYS A 3 11.28 42.69 2.26
C LYS A 3 10.14 41.88 2.90
N ILE A 4 9.01 42.51 3.17
CA ILE A 4 7.82 41.87 3.75
C ILE A 4 7.16 40.97 2.70
N THR A 5 7.03 41.44 1.46
CA THR A 5 6.55 40.60 0.35
C THR A 5 7.46 39.41 0.08
N THR A 6 8.79 39.57 0.15
CA THR A 6 9.72 38.43 0.02
C THR A 6 9.53 37.41 1.13
N LEU A 7 9.31 37.87 2.38
CA LEU A 7 9.08 36.97 3.52
C LEU A 7 7.76 36.18 3.37
N PHE A 8 6.69 36.83 2.92
CA PHE A 8 5.43 36.15 2.62
C PHE A 8 5.57 35.15 1.45
N LEU A 9 6.39 35.47 0.45
CA LEU A 9 6.65 34.56 -0.67
C LEU A 9 7.39 33.29 -0.21
N ILE A 10 8.42 33.45 0.63
CA ILE A 10 9.17 32.32 1.21
C ILE A 10 8.26 31.47 2.10
N PHE A 11 7.41 32.10 2.91
CA PHE A 11 6.42 31.40 3.73
C PHE A 11 5.45 30.59 2.87
N PHE A 12 4.92 31.16 1.78
CA PHE A 12 4.03 30.46 0.86
C PHE A 12 4.70 29.28 0.14
N ILE A 13 5.95 29.44 -0.31
CA ILE A 13 6.70 28.35 -0.98
C ILE A 13 6.92 27.18 -0.03
N SER A 14 7.12 27.45 1.27
CA SER A 14 7.31 26.42 2.27
C SER A 14 6.06 25.52 2.44
N PHE A 15 4.84 26.05 2.29
CA PHE A 15 3.63 25.22 2.33
C PHE A 15 3.51 24.24 1.16
N CYS A 16 4.06 24.57 -0.01
CA CYS A 16 3.98 23.71 -1.18
C CYS A 16 4.95 22.52 -1.13
N THR A 17 6.05 22.62 -0.37
CA THR A 17 7.13 21.61 -0.37
C THR A 17 6.98 20.50 0.67
N PHE A 18 6.03 20.60 1.61
CA PHE A 18 5.82 19.60 2.67
C PHE A 18 4.60 18.67 2.45
N GLY A 19 3.96 18.73 1.29
CA GLY A 19 2.72 17.99 0.99
C GLY A 19 2.91 16.67 0.24
N GLN A 20 3.88 15.81 0.58
CA GLN A 20 3.90 14.45 0.01
C GLN A 20 2.73 13.66 0.61
N SER A 21 1.68 13.46 -0.20
CA SER A 21 0.49 12.72 0.21
C SER A 21 0.70 11.23 -0.02
N ILE A 22 0.27 10.41 0.93
CA ILE A 22 0.17 8.95 0.74
C ILE A 22 -0.91 8.60 -0.31
N ASP A 23 -1.71 9.59 -0.74
CA ASP A 23 -2.61 9.47 -1.89
C ASP A 23 -1.93 9.78 -3.24
N GLU A 24 -0.60 9.75 -3.31
CA GLU A 24 0.11 9.80 -4.58
C GLU A 24 -0.34 8.67 -5.53
N ARG A 25 -0.38 9.00 -6.82
CA ARG A 25 -0.80 8.08 -7.88
C ARG A 25 0.16 6.90 -7.93
N PHE A 26 -0.39 5.70 -7.81
CA PHE A 26 0.37 4.47 -7.90
C PHE A 26 -0.14 3.65 -9.08
N THR A 27 0.75 3.31 -10.02
CA THR A 27 0.29 2.69 -11.27
C THR A 27 -0.07 1.23 -11.06
N GLN A 28 -1.15 0.78 -11.68
CA GLN A 28 -1.62 -0.61 -11.61
C GLN A 28 -0.54 -1.61 -12.04
N LYS A 29 0.32 -1.24 -13.00
CA LYS A 29 1.48 -2.05 -13.40
C LYS A 29 2.42 -2.30 -12.21
N LYS A 30 2.77 -1.25 -11.46
CA LYS A 30 3.62 -1.38 -10.26
C LYS A 30 2.89 -2.15 -9.15
N MET A 31 1.61 -1.86 -8.92
CA MET A 31 0.78 -2.62 -7.96
C MET A 31 0.80 -4.12 -8.25
N LYS A 32 0.64 -4.55 -9.50
CA LYS A 32 0.67 -5.96 -9.89
C LYS A 32 2.04 -6.60 -9.63
N GLN A 33 3.12 -5.87 -9.92
CA GLN A 33 4.48 -6.34 -9.66
C GLN A 33 4.72 -6.52 -8.16
N ASP A 34 4.41 -5.52 -7.35
CA ASP A 34 4.57 -5.57 -5.90
C ASP A 34 3.64 -6.60 -5.25
N PHE A 35 2.43 -6.78 -5.80
CA PHE A 35 1.50 -7.80 -5.33
C PHE A 35 2.00 -9.22 -5.61
N GLU A 36 2.67 -9.46 -6.74
CA GLU A 36 3.32 -10.74 -7.00
C GLU A 36 4.42 -11.03 -5.98
N ILE A 37 5.26 -10.04 -5.69
CA ILE A 37 6.31 -10.15 -4.67
C ILE A 37 5.70 -10.45 -3.30
N PHE A 38 4.64 -9.74 -2.90
CA PHE A 38 3.92 -9.97 -1.65
C PHE A 38 3.40 -11.42 -1.53
N LYS A 39 2.76 -11.96 -2.59
CA LYS A 39 2.27 -13.35 -2.59
C LYS A 39 3.41 -14.35 -2.46
N GLN A 40 4.54 -14.12 -3.14
CA GLN A 40 5.70 -14.99 -3.08
C GLN A 40 6.32 -15.02 -1.68
N ILE A 41 6.53 -13.85 -1.06
CA ILE A 41 7.02 -13.74 0.32
C ILE A 41 6.08 -14.48 1.26
N SER A 42 4.77 -14.23 1.16
CA SER A 42 3.78 -14.87 2.02
C SER A 42 3.81 -16.40 1.89
N LYS A 43 3.84 -16.93 0.65
CA LYS A 43 3.90 -18.38 0.41
C LYS A 43 5.20 -19.03 0.91
N GLN A 44 6.32 -18.33 0.87
CA GLN A 44 7.63 -18.88 1.22
C GLN A 44 7.99 -18.73 2.71
N THR A 45 7.48 -17.69 3.37
CA THR A 45 7.97 -17.28 4.70
C THR A 45 6.92 -17.38 5.80
N ASN A 46 5.62 -17.28 5.46
CA ASN A 46 4.56 -17.35 6.46
C ASN A 46 4.24 -18.82 6.80
N SER A 47 4.90 -19.33 7.85
CA SER A 47 4.66 -20.68 8.39
C SER A 47 3.21 -20.90 8.86
N GLY A 48 2.47 -19.82 9.13
CA GLY A 48 1.07 -19.85 9.54
C GLY A 48 0.07 -19.64 8.40
N LEU A 49 0.50 -19.51 7.14
CA LEU A 49 -0.36 -19.12 6.02
C LEU A 49 -1.61 -20.01 5.88
N TYR A 50 -1.44 -21.31 6.08
CA TYR A 50 -2.52 -22.30 5.96
C TYR A 50 -3.08 -22.77 7.30
N LYS A 51 -2.75 -22.10 8.41
CA LYS A 51 -3.24 -22.47 9.74
C LYS A 51 -4.75 -22.25 9.88
N TYR A 52 -5.26 -21.17 9.27
CA TYR A 52 -6.66 -20.76 9.42
C TYR A 52 -7.46 -20.78 8.10
N ARG A 53 -6.77 -20.85 6.96
CA ARG A 53 -7.38 -20.92 5.62
C ARG A 53 -6.82 -22.07 4.83
N THR A 54 -7.65 -22.70 4.01
CA THR A 54 -7.20 -23.72 3.06
C THR A 54 -6.39 -23.08 1.94
N LYS A 55 -5.56 -23.87 1.24
CA LYS A 55 -4.85 -23.42 0.04
C LYS A 55 -5.79 -22.81 -0.99
N GLN A 56 -6.97 -23.41 -1.19
CA GLN A 56 -7.98 -22.89 -2.11
C GLN A 56 -8.47 -21.51 -1.67
N GLN A 57 -8.77 -21.32 -0.38
CA GLN A 57 -9.20 -20.01 0.14
C GLN A 57 -8.12 -18.94 -0.04
N ILE A 58 -6.85 -19.29 0.21
CA ILE A 58 -5.70 -18.40 -0.02
C ILE A 58 -5.55 -18.04 -1.50
N ASP A 59 -5.60 -19.04 -2.39
CA ASP A 59 -5.50 -18.79 -3.82
C ASP A 59 -6.72 -17.95 -4.32
N SER A 60 -7.91 -18.17 -3.77
CA SER A 60 -9.11 -17.37 -4.06
C SER A 60 -8.96 -15.90 -3.67
N ILE A 61 -8.44 -15.59 -2.47
CA ILE A 61 -8.26 -14.19 -2.05
C ILE A 61 -7.17 -13.49 -2.89
N TYR A 62 -6.12 -14.21 -3.28
CA TYR A 62 -5.09 -13.65 -4.15
C TYR A 62 -5.60 -13.38 -5.57
N ASN A 63 -6.44 -14.27 -6.12
CA ASN A 63 -7.10 -14.02 -7.40
C ASN A 63 -8.06 -12.83 -7.32
N TRP A 64 -8.85 -12.74 -6.24
CA TRP A 64 -9.69 -11.58 -5.99
C TRP A 64 -8.88 -10.28 -5.91
N GLY A 65 -7.72 -10.31 -5.23
CA GLY A 65 -6.83 -9.16 -5.11
C GLY A 65 -6.31 -8.66 -6.45
N ASN A 66 -5.88 -9.56 -7.33
CA ASN A 66 -5.49 -9.23 -8.71
C ASN A 66 -6.58 -8.47 -9.47
N LEU A 67 -7.85 -8.90 -9.32
CA LEU A 67 -8.99 -8.25 -9.96
C LEU A 67 -9.29 -6.87 -9.35
N GLN A 68 -9.05 -6.67 -8.05
CA GLN A 68 -9.27 -5.37 -7.42
C GLN A 68 -8.23 -4.33 -7.85
N ILE A 69 -7.00 -4.73 -8.15
CA ILE A 69 -5.93 -3.79 -8.58
C ILE A 69 -6.37 -2.94 -9.78
N GLU A 70 -7.20 -3.47 -10.69
CA GLU A 70 -7.71 -2.74 -11.86
C GLU A 70 -8.59 -1.53 -11.49
N LYS A 71 -9.02 -1.42 -10.23
CA LYS A 71 -9.90 -0.35 -9.74
C LYS A 71 -9.17 0.66 -8.83
N LEU A 72 -7.91 0.40 -8.48
CA LEU A 72 -7.16 1.22 -7.52
C LEU A 72 -6.42 2.35 -8.24
N ILE A 73 -6.22 3.47 -7.54
CA ILE A 73 -5.63 4.69 -8.12
C ILE A 73 -4.40 5.13 -7.32
N THR A 74 -4.47 5.02 -6.01
CA THR A 74 -3.49 5.60 -5.08
C THR A 74 -2.64 4.53 -4.39
N TYR A 75 -1.51 4.94 -3.83
CA TYR A 75 -0.72 4.05 -2.98
C TYR A 75 -1.51 3.58 -1.74
N ARG A 76 -2.32 4.47 -1.15
CA ARG A 76 -3.23 4.12 -0.05
C ARG A 76 -4.23 3.03 -0.43
N ASP A 77 -4.82 3.11 -1.61
CA ASP A 77 -5.75 2.08 -2.10
C ASP A 77 -5.07 0.70 -2.15
N PHE A 78 -3.84 0.67 -2.66
CA PHE A 78 -3.05 -0.56 -2.71
C PHE A 78 -2.68 -1.07 -1.32
N TYR A 79 -2.23 -0.18 -0.43
CA TYR A 79 -1.96 -0.54 0.97
C TYR A 79 -3.19 -1.17 1.65
N ASN A 80 -4.39 -0.59 1.45
CA ASN A 80 -5.63 -1.13 2.00
C ASN A 80 -5.97 -2.51 1.43
N LEU A 81 -5.69 -2.75 0.14
CA LEU A 81 -5.83 -4.08 -0.46
C LEU A 81 -4.92 -5.09 0.25
N ILE A 82 -3.64 -4.77 0.43
CA ILE A 82 -2.68 -5.67 1.10
C ILE A 82 -3.10 -5.94 2.55
N CYS A 83 -3.55 -4.92 3.29
CA CYS A 83 -4.07 -5.10 4.64
C CYS A 83 -5.29 -6.03 4.68
N THR A 84 -6.22 -5.86 3.73
CA THR A 84 -7.42 -6.71 3.63
C THR A 84 -7.04 -8.17 3.42
N ILE A 85 -6.09 -8.43 2.52
CA ILE A 85 -5.61 -9.78 2.22
C ILE A 85 -4.86 -10.37 3.42
N SER A 86 -3.97 -9.61 4.05
CA SER A 86 -3.21 -10.05 5.23
C SER A 86 -4.13 -10.39 6.41
N ASN A 87 -5.15 -9.58 6.65
CA ASN A 87 -6.19 -9.88 7.65
C ASN A 87 -6.95 -11.17 7.31
N PHE A 88 -7.22 -11.42 6.02
CA PHE A 88 -7.82 -12.67 5.59
C PHE A 88 -6.88 -13.87 5.75
N GLU A 89 -5.57 -13.73 5.65
CA GLU A 89 -4.64 -14.83 5.97
C GLU A 89 -4.75 -15.26 7.45
N GLY A 90 -5.11 -14.31 8.33
CA GLY A 90 -5.52 -14.58 9.71
C GLY A 90 -4.38 -14.77 10.71
N SER A 91 -3.13 -14.53 10.31
CA SER A 91 -1.98 -14.58 11.22
C SER A 91 -1.85 -13.25 11.98
N VAL A 92 -1.98 -13.30 13.31
CA VAL A 92 -1.72 -12.14 14.20
C VAL A 92 -0.24 -11.77 14.30
N HIS A 93 0.64 -12.55 13.70
CA HIS A 93 2.08 -12.31 13.65
C HIS A 93 2.54 -11.66 12.34
N ASN A 94 1.62 -11.45 11.39
CA ASN A 94 1.91 -10.71 10.16
C ASN A 94 1.65 -9.23 10.41
N ASN A 95 2.53 -8.38 9.89
CA ASN A 95 2.34 -6.94 9.94
C ASN A 95 2.50 -6.34 8.55
N VAL A 96 1.61 -5.41 8.22
CA VAL A 96 1.67 -4.59 7.01
C VAL A 96 1.65 -3.15 7.49
N SER A 97 2.67 -2.39 7.12
CA SER A 97 2.80 -1.00 7.55
C SER A 97 3.20 -0.12 6.38
N LEU A 98 2.69 1.11 6.36
CA LEU A 98 3.24 2.16 5.51
C LEU A 98 4.69 2.48 5.93
N PRO A 99 5.53 2.94 5.00
CA PRO A 99 6.87 3.44 5.35
C PRO A 99 6.77 4.53 6.43
N LYS A 100 7.72 4.54 7.36
CA LYS A 100 7.87 5.68 8.28
C LYS A 100 8.46 6.85 7.48
N ILE A 101 7.77 7.99 7.52
CA ILE A 101 8.22 9.28 6.98
C ILE A 101 9.26 9.86 7.94
#